data_AF-A0A7X8AMT6-F1
#
_entry.id   AF-A0A7X8AMT6-F1
#
_cell.length_a   1.000
_cell.length_b   1.000
_cell.length_c   1.000
_cell.angle_alpha   90.00
_cell.angle_beta   90.00
_cell.angle_gamma   90.00
#
_symmetry.space_group_name_H-M   'P 1'
#
loop_
_entity.id
_entity.type
_entity.pdbx_description
1 polymer ?
#
loop_
_entity_poly.entity_id
_entity_poly.type
_entity_poly.pdbx_seq_one_letter_code
_entity_poly.pdbx_strand_id
1 'polypeptide(L)'
;MTFKYFLKFVLLPLVVIAAVIFLIFNKPIIRYFSFDRTFDQLVAHRGEAVATDYADQIIQMGAEAEEPLIRRYQSSTKLQDKYYALYLLGRIGGEKGAPVILKALQHESPSVRWGAVRGLKYMMKPEYVSAVKPLLGDPVREVRYDAAATLGRANSPESLRALYELAGRERDSYVWFRAWLSLRYLMPVDGPVVEKIRYNKSLQQIPAEEVNIEAGYTYFFVKIRQGDADIPVNVPRKVYAEVKIGDRLVKPAESEEFQIRPAEAKP
;
A
#
# COMPACT_ATOMS: atom_id res chain seq x y z
N MET A 1 -54.32 4.08 -46.48
CA MET A 1 -53.58 3.88 -45.21
C MET A 1 -53.59 5.19 -44.45
N THR A 2 -54.15 5.27 -43.24
CA THR A 2 -54.27 6.56 -42.54
C THR A 2 -52.90 7.03 -42.04
N PHE A 3 -52.69 8.34 -41.92
CA PHE A 3 -51.44 8.93 -41.41
C PHE A 3 -50.99 8.32 -40.07
N LYS A 4 -51.95 7.98 -39.20
CA LYS A 4 -51.71 7.24 -37.95
C LYS A 4 -51.10 5.85 -38.17
N TYR A 5 -51.50 5.12 -39.21
CA TYR A 5 -50.90 3.82 -39.55
C TYR A 5 -49.46 3.99 -40.05
N PHE A 6 -49.18 4.98 -40.90
CA PHE A 6 -47.82 5.26 -41.37
C PHE A 6 -46.88 5.62 -40.21
N LEU A 7 -47.35 6.49 -39.30
CA LEU A 7 -46.57 6.89 -38.13
C LEU A 7 -46.24 5.70 -37.22
N LYS A 8 -47.24 4.85 -36.93
CA LYS A 8 -47.12 3.75 -35.96
C LYS A 8 -46.38 2.53 -36.51
N PHE A 9 -46.59 2.19 -37.78
CA PHE A 9 -46.09 0.92 -38.35
C PHE A 9 -44.91 1.09 -39.31
N VAL A 10 -44.54 2.32 -39.69
CA VAL A 10 -43.40 2.59 -40.59
C VAL A 10 -42.39 3.53 -39.95
N LEU A 11 -42.81 4.73 -39.53
CA LEU A 11 -41.89 5.73 -39.00
C LEU A 11 -41.34 5.34 -37.61
N LEU A 12 -42.22 4.93 -36.69
CA LEU A 12 -41.81 4.57 -35.34
C LEU A 12 -40.78 3.40 -35.31
N PRO A 13 -40.98 2.28 -36.03
CA PRO A 13 -39.96 1.24 -36.11
C PRO A 13 -38.63 1.71 -36.70
N LEU A 14 -38.64 2.56 -37.73
CA LEU A 14 -37.42 3.12 -38.32
C LEU A 14 -36.64 3.98 -37.34
N VAL A 15 -37.32 4.83 -36.56
CA VAL A 15 -36.68 5.65 -35.51
C VAL A 15 -36.09 4.77 -34.41
N VAL A 16 -36.81 3.72 -33.99
CA VAL A 16 -36.31 2.75 -32.99
C VAL A 16 -35.08 2.02 -33.53
N ILE A 17 -35.10 1.54 -34.78
CA ILE A 17 -33.96 0.88 -35.41
C ILE A 17 -32.77 1.84 -35.50
N ALA A 18 -32.98 3.09 -35.92
CA ALA A 18 -31.93 4.10 -35.99
C ALA A 18 -31.35 4.42 -34.59
N ALA A 19 -32.19 4.50 -33.56
CA ALA A 19 -31.75 4.70 -32.18
C ALA A 19 -30.96 3.48 -31.64
N VAL A 20 -31.39 2.26 -31.95
CA VAL A 20 -30.67 1.02 -31.58
C VAL A 20 -29.33 0.95 -32.30
N ILE A 21 -29.28 1.24 -33.59
CA ILE A 21 -28.04 1.37 -34.37
C ILE A 21 -27.14 2.43 -33.72
N PHE A 22 -27.66 3.63 -33.45
CA PHE A 22 -26.91 4.68 -32.79
C PHE A 22 -26.36 4.22 -31.44
N LEU A 23 -27.14 3.54 -30.59
CA LEU A 23 -26.69 3.02 -29.31
C LEU A 23 -25.66 1.89 -29.44
N ILE A 24 -25.77 1.02 -30.45
CA ILE A 24 -24.80 -0.05 -30.71
C ILE A 24 -23.47 0.54 -31.19
N PHE A 25 -23.51 1.45 -32.17
CA PHE A 25 -22.31 2.05 -32.75
C PHE A 25 -21.66 3.09 -31.82
N ASN A 26 -22.43 3.78 -30.98
CA ASN A 26 -21.92 4.77 -30.02
C ASN A 26 -21.79 4.22 -28.59
N LYS A 27 -22.05 2.93 -28.35
CA LYS A 27 -21.84 2.27 -27.06
C LYS A 27 -20.45 2.57 -26.46
N PRO A 28 -19.35 2.59 -27.24
CA PRO A 28 -18.03 2.96 -26.73
C PRO A 28 -17.99 4.41 -26.26
N ILE A 29 -18.56 5.34 -27.04
CA ILE A 29 -18.54 6.78 -26.76
C ILE A 29 -19.34 7.11 -25.49
N ILE A 30 -20.53 6.54 -25.34
CA ILE A 30 -21.37 6.72 -24.14
C ILE A 30 -20.66 6.17 -22.90
N ARG A 31 -20.02 5.00 -23.03
CA ARG A 31 -19.23 4.38 -21.95
C ARG A 31 -18.02 5.24 -21.57
N TYR A 32 -17.30 5.79 -22.56
CA TYR A 32 -16.17 6.69 -22.29
C TYR A 32 -16.60 7.96 -21.58
N PHE A 33 -17.71 8.56 -22.00
CA PHE A 33 -18.23 9.75 -21.34
C PHE A 33 -18.68 9.47 -19.89
N SER A 34 -19.30 8.31 -19.63
CA SER A 34 -19.59 7.89 -18.26
C SER A 34 -18.32 7.65 -17.45
N PHE A 35 -17.30 7.00 -18.03
CA PHE A 35 -16.02 6.77 -17.37
C PHE A 35 -15.34 8.09 -17.00
N ASP A 36 -15.21 9.03 -17.95
CA ASP A 36 -14.50 10.28 -17.73
C ASP A 36 -15.15 11.10 -16.62
N ARG A 37 -16.49 11.16 -16.62
CA ARG A 37 -17.24 11.79 -15.53
C ARG A 37 -16.97 11.11 -14.18
N THR A 38 -17.07 9.78 -14.11
CA THR A 38 -16.83 9.03 -12.87
C THR A 38 -15.39 9.21 -12.38
N PHE A 39 -14.41 9.21 -13.29
CA PHE A 39 -13.01 9.44 -12.97
C PHE A 39 -12.78 10.87 -12.45
N ASP A 40 -13.38 11.87 -13.08
CA ASP A 40 -13.26 13.26 -12.63
C ASP A 40 -13.89 13.45 -11.24
N GLN A 41 -15.01 12.78 -10.95
CA GLN A 41 -15.67 12.78 -9.64
C GLN A 41 -14.80 12.12 -8.55
N LEU A 42 -14.14 11.00 -8.87
CA LEU A 42 -13.15 10.36 -8.00
C LEU A 42 -12.03 11.33 -7.62
N VAL A 43 -11.45 12.03 -8.61
CA VAL A 43 -10.32 12.93 -8.37
C VAL A 43 -10.76 14.19 -7.59
N ALA A 44 -11.96 14.69 -7.87
CA ALA A 44 -12.53 15.86 -7.21
C ALA A 44 -12.75 15.63 -5.70
N HIS A 45 -13.31 14.48 -5.31
CA HIS A 45 -13.65 14.16 -3.92
C HIS A 45 -12.54 13.38 -3.19
N ARG A 46 -11.29 13.48 -3.64
CA ARG A 46 -10.18 12.73 -3.04
C ARG A 46 -10.06 12.98 -1.53
N GLY A 47 -9.90 11.91 -0.77
CA GLY A 47 -9.81 11.96 0.70
C GLY A 47 -11.16 11.96 1.41
N GLU A 48 -12.26 12.12 0.67
CA GLU A 48 -13.61 11.89 1.18
C GLU A 48 -13.99 10.42 1.04
N ALA A 49 -14.90 9.97 1.90
CA ALA A 49 -15.44 8.62 1.81
C ALA A 49 -16.08 8.34 0.44
N VAL A 50 -16.79 9.32 -0.14
CA VAL A 50 -17.49 9.15 -1.43
C VAL A 50 -16.55 8.85 -2.61
N ALA A 51 -15.26 9.20 -2.52
CA ALA A 51 -14.30 8.83 -3.56
C ALA A 51 -14.17 7.31 -3.72
N THR A 52 -14.39 6.52 -2.67
CA THR A 52 -14.32 5.05 -2.79
C THR A 52 -15.41 4.52 -3.71
N ASP A 53 -16.60 5.11 -3.70
CA ASP A 53 -17.73 4.67 -4.51
C ASP A 53 -17.44 4.85 -6.00
N TYR A 54 -16.84 6.00 -6.38
CA TYR A 54 -16.43 6.24 -7.77
C TYR A 54 -15.28 5.32 -8.21
N ALA A 55 -14.32 5.06 -7.32
CA ALA A 55 -13.26 4.09 -7.60
C ALA A 55 -13.83 2.68 -7.80
N ASP A 56 -14.77 2.26 -6.95
CA ASP A 56 -15.37 0.94 -7.02
C ASP A 56 -16.25 0.77 -8.27
N GLN A 57 -16.96 1.82 -8.70
CA GLN A 57 -17.65 1.82 -10.00
C GLN A 57 -16.68 1.55 -11.17
N ILE A 58 -15.52 2.22 -11.20
CA ILE A 58 -14.52 2.01 -12.24
C ILE A 58 -13.94 0.59 -12.15
N ILE A 59 -13.67 0.10 -10.94
CA ILE A 59 -13.14 -1.25 -10.74
C ILE A 59 -14.13 -2.32 -11.19
N GLN A 60 -15.44 -2.11 -10.95
CA GLN A 60 -16.50 -3.01 -11.40
C GLN A 60 -16.65 -3.07 -12.92
N MET A 61 -16.19 -2.05 -13.66
CA MET A 61 -16.11 -2.12 -15.13
C MET A 61 -15.06 -3.15 -15.61
N GLY A 62 -14.10 -3.52 -14.74
CA GLY A 62 -13.10 -4.54 -15.02
C GLY A 62 -12.22 -4.20 -16.23
N ALA A 63 -11.96 -5.20 -17.08
CA ALA A 63 -11.10 -5.06 -18.25
C ALA A 63 -11.56 -3.96 -19.24
N GLU A 64 -12.86 -3.64 -19.28
CA GLU A 64 -13.37 -2.56 -20.13
C GLU A 64 -12.84 -1.18 -19.71
N ALA A 65 -12.42 -1.02 -18.45
CA ALA A 65 -11.87 0.23 -17.92
C ALA A 65 -10.37 0.42 -18.23
N GLU A 66 -9.65 -0.61 -18.67
CA GLU A 66 -8.20 -0.53 -18.88
C GLU A 66 -7.81 0.48 -19.96
N GLU A 67 -8.45 0.42 -21.13
CA GLU A 67 -8.19 1.37 -22.21
C GLU A 67 -8.47 2.84 -21.82
N PRO A 68 -9.65 3.18 -21.24
CA PRO A 68 -9.87 4.54 -20.76
C PRO A 68 -8.83 5.01 -19.73
N LEU A 69 -8.45 4.14 -18.78
CA LEU A 69 -7.44 4.48 -17.76
C LEU A 69 -6.05 4.71 -18.38
N ILE A 70 -5.64 3.85 -19.32
CA ILE A 70 -4.36 3.99 -20.04
C ILE A 70 -4.36 5.29 -20.83
N ARG A 71 -5.45 5.60 -21.53
CA ARG A 71 -5.56 6.87 -22.25
C ARG A 71 -5.50 8.06 -21.32
N ARG A 72 -6.19 8.02 -20.18
CA ARG A 72 -6.15 9.09 -19.18
C ARG A 72 -4.74 9.29 -18.61
N TYR A 73 -4.01 8.20 -18.33
CA TYR A 73 -2.61 8.24 -17.92
C TYR A 73 -1.72 8.91 -18.98
N GLN A 74 -1.92 8.60 -20.27
CA GLN A 74 -1.11 9.12 -21.36
C GLN A 74 -1.42 10.59 -21.68
N SER A 75 -2.70 10.98 -21.73
CA SER A 75 -3.12 12.30 -22.19
C SER A 75 -3.13 13.38 -21.11
N SER A 76 -3.28 13.02 -19.83
CA SER A 76 -3.36 14.03 -18.77
C SER A 76 -2.00 14.61 -18.42
N THR A 77 -1.97 15.94 -18.24
CA THR A 77 -0.83 16.67 -17.65
C THR A 77 -0.87 16.68 -16.12
N LYS A 78 -2.02 16.35 -15.52
CA LYS A 78 -2.20 16.34 -14.07
C LYS A 78 -1.57 15.07 -13.49
N LEU A 79 -0.61 15.25 -12.59
CA LEU A 79 0.05 14.13 -11.88
C LEU A 79 -0.96 13.27 -11.10
N GLN A 80 -2.02 13.89 -10.59
CA GLN A 80 -3.08 13.20 -9.85
C GLN A 80 -3.86 12.21 -10.72
N ASP A 81 -4.19 12.60 -11.96
CA ASP A 81 -4.86 11.71 -12.91
C ASP A 81 -3.97 10.52 -13.23
N LYS A 82 -2.67 10.77 -13.45
CA LYS A 82 -1.69 9.69 -13.68
C LYS A 82 -1.61 8.73 -12.49
N TYR A 83 -1.55 9.26 -11.27
CA TYR A 83 -1.55 8.45 -10.05
C TYR A 83 -2.79 7.56 -9.96
N TYR A 84 -3.99 8.13 -10.10
CA TYR A 84 -5.23 7.35 -9.97
C TYR A 84 -5.43 6.37 -11.10
N ALA A 85 -5.04 6.73 -12.33
CA ALA A 85 -5.09 5.82 -13.46
C ALA A 85 -4.24 4.56 -13.20
N LEU A 86 -3.00 4.72 -12.74
CA LEU A 86 -2.11 3.61 -12.41
C LEU A 86 -2.63 2.78 -11.22
N TYR A 87 -3.13 3.45 -10.19
CA TYR A 87 -3.70 2.79 -9.02
C TYR A 87 -4.90 1.90 -9.40
N LEU A 88 -5.82 2.43 -10.21
CA LEU A 88 -7.03 1.71 -10.64
C LEU A 88 -6.71 0.60 -11.64
N LEU A 89 -5.77 0.79 -12.57
CA LEU A 89 -5.28 -0.29 -13.44
C LEU A 89 -4.77 -1.47 -12.59
N GLY A 90 -4.03 -1.17 -11.52
CA GLY A 90 -3.58 -2.17 -10.56
C GLY A 90 -4.71 -2.90 -9.86
N ARG A 91 -5.71 -2.15 -9.38
CA ARG A 91 -6.89 -2.70 -8.69
C ARG A 91 -7.76 -3.57 -9.59
N ILE A 92 -7.86 -3.24 -10.87
CA ILE A 92 -8.58 -4.02 -11.88
C ILE A 92 -7.83 -5.32 -12.18
N GLY A 93 -6.50 -5.27 -12.25
CA GLY A 93 -5.69 -6.47 -12.41
C GLY A 93 -5.72 -7.08 -13.82
N GLY A 94 -6.13 -6.31 -14.83
CA GLY A 94 -6.17 -6.76 -16.22
C GLY A 94 -4.79 -6.85 -16.89
N GLU A 95 -4.73 -7.46 -18.08
CA GLU A 95 -3.48 -7.75 -18.77
C GLU A 95 -2.80 -6.50 -19.34
N LYS A 96 -3.57 -5.45 -19.67
CA LYS A 96 -3.05 -4.25 -20.32
C LYS A 96 -2.39 -3.28 -19.32
N GLY A 97 -2.82 -3.31 -18.06
CA GLY A 97 -2.32 -2.41 -17.03
C GLY A 97 -0.87 -2.66 -16.62
N ALA A 98 -0.42 -3.92 -16.55
CA ALA A 98 0.89 -4.26 -16.00
C ALA A 98 2.08 -3.61 -16.73
N PRO A 99 2.17 -3.64 -18.08
CA PRO A 99 3.27 -2.97 -18.80
C PRO A 99 3.31 -1.46 -18.57
N VAL A 100 2.14 -0.81 -18.47
CA VAL A 100 2.03 0.64 -18.23
C VAL A 100 2.51 0.98 -16.82
N ILE A 101 2.10 0.19 -15.83
CA ILE A 101 2.52 0.34 -14.43
C ILE A 101 4.03 0.12 -14.27
N LEU A 102 4.57 -0.95 -14.86
CA LEU A 102 6.01 -1.26 -14.78
C LEU A 102 6.87 -0.11 -15.34
N LYS A 103 6.46 0.47 -16.48
CA LYS A 103 7.14 1.64 -17.05
C LYS A 103 7.06 2.86 -16.12
N ALA A 104 5.92 3.06 -15.47
CA ALA A 104 5.69 4.20 -14.58
C ALA A 104 6.49 4.16 -13.27
N LEU A 105 7.06 3.01 -12.88
CA LEU A 105 7.97 2.90 -11.73
C LEU A 105 9.22 3.78 -11.87
N GLN A 106 9.62 4.12 -13.10
CA GLN A 106 10.79 4.94 -13.39
C GLN A 106 10.45 6.40 -13.73
N HIS A 107 9.19 6.81 -13.53
CA HIS A 107 8.75 8.15 -13.88
C HIS A 107 9.45 9.23 -13.02
N GLU A 108 9.75 10.40 -13.59
CA GLU A 108 10.43 11.51 -12.90
C GLU A 108 9.67 12.01 -11.66
N SER A 109 8.34 12.12 -11.80
CA SER A 109 7.44 12.53 -10.72
C SER A 109 7.27 11.42 -9.67
N PRO A 110 7.56 11.69 -8.38
CA PRO A 110 7.33 10.74 -7.31
C PRO A 110 5.87 10.34 -7.14
N SER A 111 4.92 11.24 -7.43
CA SER A 111 3.48 10.93 -7.38
C SER A 111 3.13 9.82 -8.38
N VAL A 112 3.72 9.84 -9.57
CA VAL A 112 3.49 8.80 -10.58
C VAL A 112 4.13 7.47 -10.17
N ARG A 113 5.38 7.49 -9.67
CA ARG A 113 6.02 6.28 -9.13
C ARG A 113 5.23 5.68 -7.97
N TRP A 114 4.68 6.52 -7.11
CA TRP A 114 3.85 6.09 -5.99
C TRP A 114 2.57 5.41 -6.47
N GLY A 115 1.88 5.99 -7.46
CA GLY A 115 0.70 5.39 -8.09
C GLY A 115 1.03 4.05 -8.75
N ALA A 116 2.18 3.97 -9.43
CA ALA A 116 2.67 2.74 -10.05
C ALA A 116 2.90 1.63 -9.02
N VAL A 117 3.66 1.90 -7.95
CA VAL A 117 3.92 0.92 -6.88
C VAL A 117 2.62 0.48 -6.21
N ARG A 118 1.73 1.42 -5.88
CA ARG A 118 0.45 1.09 -5.24
C ARG A 118 -0.45 0.24 -6.14
N GLY A 119 -0.47 0.50 -7.44
CA GLY A 119 -1.17 -0.32 -8.42
C GLY A 119 -0.55 -1.72 -8.49
N LEU A 120 0.77 -1.80 -8.65
CA LEU A 120 1.50 -3.06 -8.79
C LEU A 120 1.35 -3.97 -7.57
N LYS A 121 1.15 -3.42 -6.37
CA LYS A 121 0.84 -4.17 -5.14
C LYS A 121 -0.33 -5.16 -5.30
N TYR A 122 -1.34 -4.84 -6.11
CA TYR A 122 -2.50 -5.71 -6.33
C TYR A 122 -2.25 -6.77 -7.41
N MET A 123 -1.22 -6.58 -8.23
CA MET A 123 -0.84 -7.45 -9.33
C MET A 123 0.52 -8.11 -9.09
N MET A 124 1.02 -8.05 -7.86
CA MET A 124 2.42 -8.36 -7.59
C MET A 124 2.72 -9.83 -7.86
N LYS A 125 3.77 -10.07 -8.63
CA LYS A 125 4.28 -11.41 -8.95
C LYS A 125 5.80 -11.45 -8.75
N PRO A 126 6.40 -12.63 -8.52
CA PRO A 126 7.84 -12.77 -8.37
C PRO A 126 8.66 -12.11 -9.50
N GLU A 127 8.20 -12.15 -10.75
CA GLU A 127 8.92 -11.54 -11.88
C GLU A 127 9.00 -10.00 -11.83
N TYR A 128 8.16 -9.32 -11.04
CA TYR A 128 8.16 -7.86 -10.92
C TYR A 128 9.07 -7.34 -9.80
N VAL A 129 9.68 -8.25 -9.03
CA VAL A 129 10.50 -7.89 -7.86
C VAL A 129 11.69 -7.02 -8.25
N SER A 130 12.39 -7.37 -9.32
CA SER A 130 13.54 -6.62 -9.82
C SER A 130 13.18 -5.17 -10.22
N ALA A 131 11.96 -4.95 -10.71
CA ALA A 131 11.47 -3.62 -11.08
C ALA A 131 11.10 -2.76 -9.85
N VAL A 132 10.59 -3.37 -8.78
CA VAL A 132 10.17 -2.67 -7.56
C VAL A 132 11.33 -2.42 -6.59
N LYS A 133 12.31 -3.33 -6.54
CA LYS A 133 13.45 -3.28 -5.61
C LYS A 133 14.18 -1.92 -5.58
N PRO A 134 14.47 -1.25 -6.71
CA PRO A 134 15.12 0.07 -6.69
C PRO A 134 14.33 1.14 -5.90
N LEU A 135 13.00 1.03 -5.86
CA LEU A 135 12.14 1.99 -5.16
C LEU A 135 12.18 1.89 -3.64
N LEU A 136 12.81 0.84 -3.08
CA LEU A 136 13.19 0.83 -1.66
C LEU A 136 14.25 1.90 -1.32
N GLY A 137 14.90 2.50 -2.32
CA GLY A 137 15.84 3.62 -2.18
C GLY A 137 15.26 4.96 -2.61
N ASP A 138 13.96 5.04 -2.93
CA ASP A 138 13.35 6.28 -3.44
C ASP A 138 13.50 7.44 -2.46
N PRO A 139 13.78 8.68 -2.90
CA PRO A 139 13.85 9.85 -2.02
C PRO A 139 12.54 10.09 -1.25
N VAL A 140 11.40 9.71 -1.82
CA VAL A 140 10.08 9.93 -1.22
C VAL A 140 9.67 8.77 -0.31
N ARG A 141 9.35 9.09 0.95
CA ARG A 141 8.97 8.14 2.01
C ARG A 141 7.82 7.23 1.57
N GLU A 142 6.78 7.80 0.99
CA GLU A 142 5.57 7.11 0.58
C GLU A 142 5.86 6.04 -0.50
N VAL A 143 6.79 6.35 -1.41
CA VAL A 143 7.23 5.40 -2.44
C VAL A 143 7.99 4.24 -1.79
N ARG A 144 8.94 4.51 -0.90
CA ARG A 144 9.67 3.45 -0.18
C ARG A 144 8.74 2.57 0.66
N TYR A 145 7.78 3.19 1.35
CA TYR A 145 6.79 2.50 2.17
C TYR A 145 5.95 1.53 1.34
N ASP A 146 5.34 2.00 0.25
CA ASP A 146 4.50 1.16 -0.59
C ASP A 146 5.35 0.16 -1.40
N ALA A 147 6.63 0.45 -1.69
CA ALA A 147 7.53 -0.51 -2.34
C ALA A 147 7.83 -1.68 -1.39
N ALA A 148 8.09 -1.40 -0.11
CA ALA A 148 8.23 -2.43 0.91
C ALA A 148 6.94 -3.25 1.08
N ALA A 149 5.77 -2.59 1.09
CA ALA A 149 4.48 -3.28 1.13
C ALA A 149 4.25 -4.18 -0.09
N THR A 150 4.67 -3.72 -1.27
CA THR A 150 4.52 -4.43 -2.54
C THR A 150 5.41 -5.66 -2.61
N LEU A 151 6.69 -5.54 -2.26
CA LEU A 151 7.62 -6.69 -2.19
C LEU A 151 7.18 -7.74 -1.16
N GLY A 152 6.53 -7.31 -0.06
CA GLY A 152 5.91 -8.22 0.92
C GLY A 152 4.83 -9.13 0.34
N ARG A 153 4.31 -8.85 -0.86
CA ARG A 153 3.31 -9.69 -1.55
C ARG A 153 3.91 -10.63 -2.60
N ALA A 154 5.15 -10.38 -3.04
CA ALA A 154 5.74 -11.16 -4.11
C ALA A 154 6.13 -12.58 -3.70
N ASN A 155 6.20 -12.86 -2.38
CA ASN A 155 6.57 -14.15 -1.81
C ASN A 155 7.79 -14.82 -2.47
N SER A 156 8.86 -14.03 -2.65
CA SER A 156 10.09 -14.48 -3.29
C SER A 156 11.31 -14.31 -2.37
N PRO A 157 12.34 -15.19 -2.49
CA PRO A 157 13.60 -15.04 -1.75
C PRO A 157 14.30 -13.71 -2.02
N GLU A 158 14.17 -13.17 -3.23
CA GLU A 158 14.71 -11.87 -3.59
C GLU A 158 14.02 -10.73 -2.83
N SER A 159 12.69 -10.80 -2.69
CA SER A 159 11.92 -9.82 -1.90
C SER A 159 12.30 -9.87 -0.43
N LEU A 160 12.50 -11.07 0.13
CA LEU A 160 12.95 -11.24 1.52
C LEU A 160 14.31 -10.56 1.75
N ARG A 161 15.28 -10.78 0.85
CA ARG A 161 16.60 -10.13 0.95
C ARG A 161 16.49 -8.61 0.86
N ALA A 162 15.74 -8.11 -0.13
CA ALA A 162 15.57 -6.67 -0.33
C ALA A 162 14.89 -5.97 0.87
N LEU A 163 13.90 -6.62 1.48
CA LEU A 163 13.22 -6.10 2.67
C LEU A 163 14.10 -6.16 3.92
N TYR A 164 14.94 -7.19 4.07
CA TYR A 164 15.91 -7.29 5.16
C TYR A 164 16.98 -6.19 5.07
N GLU A 165 17.53 -5.97 3.87
CA GLU A 165 18.46 -4.87 3.61
C GLU A 165 17.82 -3.51 3.92
N LEU A 166 16.56 -3.28 3.52
CA LEU A 166 15.83 -2.07 3.85
C LEU A 166 15.67 -1.89 5.36
N ALA A 167 15.24 -2.94 6.08
CA ALA A 167 15.02 -2.89 7.53
C ALA A 167 16.31 -2.55 8.31
N GLY A 168 17.49 -2.96 7.78
CA GLY A 168 18.79 -2.67 8.39
C GLY A 168 19.31 -1.24 8.14
N ARG A 169 18.83 -0.55 7.10
CA ARG A 169 19.34 0.80 6.72
C ARG A 169 18.32 1.93 6.81
N GLU A 170 17.03 1.61 6.86
CA GLU A 170 15.97 2.61 6.85
C GLU A 170 15.92 3.38 8.16
N ARG A 171 15.90 4.72 8.05
CA ARG A 171 15.86 5.63 9.20
C ARG A 171 14.46 6.15 9.47
N ASP A 172 13.59 6.07 8.46
CA ASP A 172 12.21 6.47 8.59
C ASP A 172 11.39 5.42 9.35
N SER A 173 10.81 5.80 10.49
CA SER A 173 10.09 4.87 11.37
C SER A 173 8.90 4.17 10.68
N TYR A 174 8.20 4.86 9.78
CA TYR A 174 7.06 4.28 9.06
C TYR A 174 7.51 3.26 8.02
N VAL A 175 8.54 3.57 7.25
CA VAL A 175 9.08 2.66 6.23
C VAL A 175 9.76 1.47 6.90
N TRP A 176 10.49 1.70 8.00
CA TRP A 176 11.11 0.64 8.81
C TRP A 176 10.06 -0.33 9.35
N PHE A 177 8.99 0.18 9.96
CA PHE A 177 7.90 -0.65 10.47
C PHE A 177 7.25 -1.45 9.33
N ARG A 178 7.02 -0.81 8.17
CA ARG A 178 6.45 -1.48 7.01
C ARG A 178 7.36 -2.58 6.47
N ALA A 179 8.67 -2.40 6.44
CA ALA A 179 9.63 -3.41 6.02
C ALA A 179 9.54 -4.66 6.90
N TRP A 180 9.53 -4.49 8.22
CA TRP A 180 9.36 -5.59 9.18
C TRP A 180 8.00 -6.28 9.06
N LEU A 181 6.93 -5.50 8.88
CA LEU A 181 5.60 -6.06 8.67
C LEU A 181 5.53 -6.89 7.36
N SER A 182 6.16 -6.42 6.29
CA SER A 182 6.27 -7.17 5.03
C SER A 182 7.11 -8.44 5.19
N LEU A 183 8.23 -8.39 5.91
CA LEU A 183 9.03 -9.59 6.23
C LEU A 183 8.20 -10.63 6.99
N ARG A 184 7.38 -10.19 7.96
CA ARG A 184 6.47 -11.08 8.70
C ARG A 184 5.51 -11.81 7.77
N TYR A 185 4.93 -11.15 6.76
CA TYR A 185 4.04 -11.80 5.82
C TYR A 185 4.74 -12.85 4.94
N LEU A 186 6.05 -12.73 4.76
CA LEU A 186 6.86 -13.64 3.95
C LEU A 186 7.49 -14.79 4.74
N MET A 187 7.53 -14.71 6.08
CA MET A 187 8.06 -15.78 6.92
C MET A 187 6.90 -16.72 7.30
N PRO A 188 7.01 -18.03 7.06
CA PRO A 188 6.04 -18.98 7.59
C PRO A 188 6.04 -18.87 9.13
N VAL A 189 4.84 -18.84 9.72
CA VAL A 189 4.65 -18.83 11.18
C VAL A 189 5.25 -20.10 11.81
N ASP A 190 5.33 -21.18 11.03
CA ASP A 190 5.84 -22.48 11.44
C ASP A 190 6.93 -22.95 10.45
N GLY A 191 8.22 -22.79 10.77
CA GLY A 191 9.31 -23.38 9.97
C GLY A 191 10.72 -22.75 10.09
N PRO A 192 11.80 -23.52 9.82
CA PRO A 192 13.19 -23.26 10.25
C PRO A 192 13.97 -22.24 9.40
N VAL A 193 13.33 -21.13 9.00
CA VAL A 193 14.05 -20.00 8.36
C VAL A 193 14.57 -19.02 9.42
N VAL A 194 13.96 -18.99 10.61
CA VAL A 194 14.41 -18.20 11.77
C VAL A 194 15.85 -18.55 12.17
N GLU A 195 16.28 -19.80 12.01
CA GLU A 195 17.66 -20.22 12.30
C GLU A 195 18.70 -19.59 11.37
N LYS A 196 18.36 -19.33 10.09
CA LYS A 196 19.29 -18.71 9.13
C LYS A 196 19.51 -17.22 9.38
N ILE A 197 18.51 -16.52 9.95
CA ILE A 197 18.61 -15.10 10.33
C ILE A 197 19.30 -14.95 11.70
N ARG A 198 19.09 -15.91 12.63
CA ARG A 198 19.83 -16.00 13.91
C ARG A 198 21.34 -16.19 13.70
N TYR A 199 21.76 -16.70 12.54
CA TYR A 199 23.15 -16.99 12.18
C TYR A 199 23.92 -15.82 11.54
N ASN A 200 23.38 -14.60 11.52
CA ASN A 200 24.10 -13.42 11.01
C ASN A 200 25.10 -12.89 12.06
N LYS A 201 26.17 -13.65 12.26
CA LYS A 201 27.54 -13.42 12.76
C LYS A 201 27.97 -12.17 13.58
N SER A 202 27.10 -11.37 14.20
CA SER A 202 27.49 -10.28 15.12
C SER A 202 26.94 -10.40 16.54
N LEU A 203 26.27 -11.50 16.89
CA LEU A 203 25.69 -11.74 18.24
C LEU A 203 26.42 -12.85 19.03
N GLN A 204 27.71 -13.08 18.77
CA GLN A 204 28.50 -14.17 19.36
C GLN A 204 28.78 -14.09 20.88
N GLN A 205 27.91 -13.51 21.73
CA GLN A 205 28.15 -13.45 23.18
C GLN A 205 26.96 -13.83 24.08
N ILE A 206 25.83 -14.28 23.54
CA ILE A 206 24.70 -14.71 24.38
C ILE A 206 24.55 -16.24 24.31
N PRO A 207 24.74 -16.99 25.40
CA PRO A 207 24.55 -18.44 25.45
C PRO A 207 23.10 -18.81 25.09
N ALA A 208 22.96 -19.90 24.32
CA ALA A 208 21.67 -20.34 23.77
C ALA A 208 20.63 -20.76 24.82
N GLU A 209 21.08 -21.00 26.06
CA GLU A 209 20.31 -21.52 27.20
C GLU A 209 19.43 -20.45 27.88
N GLU A 210 19.74 -19.17 27.67
CA GLU A 210 19.06 -18.05 28.35
C GLU A 210 17.88 -17.45 27.54
N VAL A 211 17.62 -17.97 26.33
CA VAL A 211 16.60 -17.45 25.43
C VAL A 211 15.39 -18.38 25.42
N ASN A 212 14.47 -18.17 26.36
CA ASN A 212 13.18 -18.88 26.41
C ASN A 212 12.15 -18.12 25.56
N ILE A 213 11.82 -18.65 24.38
CA ILE A 213 10.80 -18.08 23.47
C ILE A 213 9.56 -18.96 23.59
N GLU A 214 8.65 -18.58 24.48
CA GLU A 214 7.28 -19.10 24.43
C GLU A 214 6.55 -18.44 23.24
N ALA A 215 6.02 -19.29 22.36
CA ALA A 215 5.23 -18.86 21.21
C ALA A 215 3.97 -18.14 21.70
N GLY A 216 3.93 -16.81 21.55
CA GLY A 216 2.77 -16.00 21.88
C GLY A 216 2.99 -14.55 21.47
N TYR A 217 2.29 -14.11 20.42
CA TYR A 217 2.40 -12.77 19.85
C TYR A 217 2.24 -11.65 20.90
N THR A 218 3.28 -10.83 21.09
CA THR A 218 3.17 -9.51 21.74
C THR A 218 4.16 -8.53 21.09
N TYR A 219 3.70 -7.30 20.85
CA TYR A 219 4.48 -6.21 20.28
C TYR A 219 5.75 -5.94 21.09
N PHE A 220 6.92 -5.92 20.44
CA PHE A 220 8.16 -5.48 21.09
C PHE A 220 8.65 -4.16 20.47
N PHE A 221 8.73 -3.12 21.30
CA PHE A 221 9.60 -1.97 21.09
C PHE A 221 11.00 -2.35 21.57
N VAL A 222 12.02 -2.14 20.74
CA VAL A 222 13.42 -2.27 21.15
C VAL A 222 13.94 -0.86 21.42
N LYS A 223 14.38 -0.60 22.67
CA LYS A 223 15.30 0.51 22.94
C LYS A 223 16.67 0.09 22.42
N ILE A 224 17.23 0.85 21.48
CA ILE A 224 18.62 0.66 21.04
C ILE A 224 19.48 1.66 21.84
N ARG A 225 20.42 1.14 22.65
CA ARG A 225 21.49 1.96 23.25
C ARG A 225 22.53 2.25 22.16
N GLN A 226 22.89 3.51 21.98
CA GLN A 226 24.08 3.91 21.23
C GLN A 226 24.89 4.88 22.10
N GLY A 227 25.81 4.35 22.90
CA GLY A 227 26.64 5.14 23.84
C GLY A 227 25.88 5.68 25.07
N ASP A 228 26.41 6.76 25.66
CA ASP A 228 25.99 7.34 26.96
C ASP A 228 24.95 8.48 26.88
N ALA A 229 24.19 8.60 25.78
CA ALA A 229 23.16 9.62 25.65
C ALA A 229 21.77 9.03 25.39
N ASP A 230 20.81 9.37 26.26
CA ASP A 230 19.39 9.03 26.11
C ASP A 230 18.74 9.92 25.04
N ILE A 231 18.33 9.35 23.91
CA ILE A 231 17.50 10.07 22.93
C ILE A 231 16.03 9.72 23.21
N PRO A 232 15.18 10.68 23.63
CA PRO A 232 13.78 10.42 23.89
C PRO A 232 13.02 10.25 22.56
N VAL A 233 12.54 9.05 22.28
CA VAL A 233 11.57 8.82 21.20
C VAL A 233 10.17 8.91 21.80
N ASN A 234 9.48 10.00 21.49
CA ASN A 234 8.10 10.24 21.87
C ASN A 234 7.17 9.38 21.01
N VAL A 235 6.54 8.36 21.61
CA VAL A 235 5.48 7.56 20.97
C VAL A 235 4.19 7.76 21.79
N PRO A 236 3.04 8.14 21.19
CA PRO A 236 1.81 8.35 21.96
C PRO A 236 1.19 7.01 22.43
N ARG A 237 1.29 6.80 23.75
CA ARG A 237 0.41 6.09 24.72
C ARG A 237 0.05 4.59 24.58
N LYS A 238 0.54 3.88 25.63
CA LYS A 238 -0.04 2.86 26.54
C LYS A 238 -0.59 1.54 25.97
N VAL A 239 0.14 0.46 26.25
CA VAL A 239 -0.41 -0.84 26.67
C VAL A 239 0.49 -1.40 27.79
N TYR A 240 -0.09 -1.78 28.92
CA TYR A 240 0.61 -2.42 30.04
C TYR A 240 0.81 -3.91 29.72
N ALA A 241 1.95 -4.49 30.09
CA ALA A 241 2.15 -5.93 30.09
C ALA A 241 2.76 -6.35 31.44
N GLU A 242 2.08 -7.25 32.14
CA GLU A 242 2.60 -7.93 33.33
C GLU A 242 3.62 -9.00 32.88
N VAL A 243 4.73 -9.14 33.59
CA VAL A 243 5.78 -10.12 33.27
C VAL A 243 5.87 -11.14 34.40
N LYS A 244 5.80 -12.42 34.04
CA LYS A 244 5.98 -13.55 34.94
C LYS A 244 7.43 -14.03 34.85
N ILE A 245 8.11 -14.13 35.99
CA ILE A 245 9.50 -14.62 36.09
C ILE A 245 9.47 -15.85 37.01
N GLY A 246 9.64 -17.04 36.42
CA GLY A 246 9.41 -18.31 37.14
C GLY A 246 7.95 -18.42 37.62
N ASP A 247 7.74 -18.79 38.88
CA ASP A 247 6.39 -18.88 39.49
C ASP A 247 5.86 -17.57 40.08
N ARG A 248 6.64 -16.47 40.01
CA ARG A 248 6.24 -15.17 40.57
C ARG A 248 5.72 -14.23 39.50
N LEU A 249 4.58 -13.60 39.81
CA LEU A 249 4.06 -12.43 39.11
C LEU A 249 4.71 -11.16 39.68
N VAL A 250 5.26 -10.32 38.80
CA VAL A 250 5.84 -9.03 39.18
C VAL A 250 5.05 -7.90 38.50
N LYS A 251 4.41 -7.06 39.31
CA LYS A 251 3.82 -5.78 38.87
C LYS A 251 4.84 -4.65 39.14
N PRO A 252 5.07 -3.71 38.22
CA PRO A 252 5.91 -2.56 38.51
C PRO A 252 5.24 -1.69 39.58
N ALA A 253 6.04 -1.14 40.50
CA ALA A 253 5.58 -0.26 41.57
C ALA A 253 4.83 0.96 41.00
N GLU A 254 3.72 1.34 41.66
CA GLU A 254 3.01 2.58 41.40
C GLU A 254 3.98 3.75 41.61
N SER A 255 4.28 4.50 40.56
CA SER A 255 5.06 5.73 40.71
C SER A 255 4.18 6.76 41.40
N GLU A 256 4.52 7.09 42.65
CA GLU A 256 4.03 8.27 43.35
C GLU A 256 4.18 9.50 42.46
N GLU A 257 3.11 10.30 42.42
CA GLU A 257 3.08 11.61 41.77
C GLU A 257 4.20 12.49 42.31
N PHE A 258 5.17 12.85 41.46
CA PHE A 258 6.06 13.96 41.79
C PHE A 258 5.56 15.24 41.13
N GLN A 259 4.88 16.05 41.95
CA GLN A 259 4.62 17.46 41.71
C GLN A 259 5.94 18.22 41.57
N ILE A 260 6.01 19.11 40.57
CA ILE A 260 7.12 20.04 40.39
C ILE A 260 7.06 21.09 41.52
N ARG A 261 8.11 21.20 42.33
CA ARG A 261 8.43 22.43 43.06
C ARG A 261 9.83 22.92 42.68
N PRO A 262 10.02 24.24 42.46
CA PRO A 262 11.33 24.79 42.16
C PRO A 262 12.21 24.82 43.40
N ALA A 263 13.52 24.67 43.19
CA ALA A 263 14.53 24.62 44.23
C ALA A 263 14.61 25.93 45.03
N GLU A 264 14.52 25.84 46.35
CA GLU A 264 15.01 26.89 47.25
C GLU A 264 16.46 26.59 47.64
N ALA A 265 17.31 27.60 47.42
CA ALA A 265 18.71 27.61 47.76
C ALA A 265 18.91 27.58 49.28
N LYS A 266 19.79 26.70 49.75
CA LYS A 266 20.27 26.71 51.14
C LYS A 266 21.56 27.51 51.26
N PRO A 267 21.75 28.34 52.30
CA PRO A 267 23.06 28.49 52.91
C PRO A 267 23.45 27.21 53.69
#